data_AF-A0AAX1UHK5-F1
#
_entry.id   AF-A0AAX1UHK5-F1
#
_cell.length_a   1.000
_cell.length_b   1.000
_cell.length_c   1.000
_cell.angle_alpha   90.00
_cell.angle_beta   90.00
_cell.angle_gamma   90.00
#
_symmetry.space_group_name_H-M   'P 1'
#
loop_
_entity.id
_entity.type
_entity.pdbx_description
1 polymer ?
#
loop_
_entity_poly.entity_id
_entity_poly.type
_entity_poly.pdbx_seq_one_letter_code
_entity_poly.pdbx_strand_id
1 'polypeptide(L)' 'MTPDEWQAHVTRAAALEIGTWLEARGRLHQPIASLTLGDLEAMAVNAISRWIVMQSERLHRQDWPQDDPIATLLLG' A
#
# COMPACT_ATOMS: atom_id res chain seq x y z
N MET A 1 6.69 7.72 -15.98
CA MET A 1 6.35 8.31 -14.68
C MET A 1 7.64 8.56 -13.93
N THR A 2 7.89 9.79 -13.50
CA THR A 2 9.08 10.16 -12.71
C THR A 2 9.01 9.58 -11.29
N PRO A 3 10.12 9.58 -10.52
CA PRO A 3 10.08 9.17 -9.12
C PRO A 3 9.05 9.92 -8.29
N ASP A 4 8.92 11.24 -8.49
CA ASP A 4 7.96 12.07 -7.76
C ASP A 4 6.52 11.76 -8.14
N GLU A 5 6.25 11.58 -9.43
CA GLU A 5 4.93 11.17 -9.92
C GLU A 5 4.56 9.78 -9.38
N TRP A 6 5.54 8.86 -9.29
CA TRP A 6 5.34 7.54 -8.70
C TRP A 6 5.04 7.62 -7.21
N GLN A 7 5.80 8.42 -6.47
CA GLN A 7 5.57 8.65 -5.04
C GLN A 7 4.16 9.21 -4.80
N ALA A 8 3.74 10.20 -5.59
CA ALA A 8 2.38 10.75 -5.51
C ALA A 8 1.31 9.70 -5.83
N HIS A 9 1.55 8.86 -6.84
CA HIS A 9 0.64 7.79 -7.23
C HIS A 9 0.47 6.73 -6.14
N VAL A 10 1.57 6.21 -5.58
CA VAL A 10 1.49 5.21 -4.49
C VAL A 10 0.94 5.81 -3.20
N THR A 11 1.22 7.07 -2.91
CA THR A 11 0.64 7.78 -1.75
C THR A 11 -0.87 7.90 -1.89
N ARG A 12 -1.36 8.23 -3.10
CA ARG A 12 -2.79 8.27 -3.39
C ARG A 12 -3.44 6.90 -3.24
N ALA A 13 -2.80 5.85 -3.74
CA ALA A 13 -3.31 4.48 -3.59
C ALA A 13 -3.41 4.07 -2.11
N ALA A 14 -2.36 4.31 -1.32
CA ALA A 14 -2.36 4.05 0.12
C ALA A 14 -3.48 4.81 0.85
N ALA A 15 -3.70 6.09 0.53
CA ALA A 15 -4.77 6.88 1.11
C ALA A 15 -6.17 6.32 0.80
N LEU A 16 -6.38 5.77 -0.41
CA LEU A 16 -7.64 5.13 -0.80
C LEU A 16 -7.87 3.81 -0.04
N GLU A 17 -6.83 3.00 0.15
CA GLU A 17 -6.92 1.76 0.94
C GLU A 17 -7.23 2.05 2.41
N ILE A 18 -6.59 3.08 2.97
CA ILE A 18 -6.89 3.58 4.31
C ILE A 18 -8.36 3.99 4.42
N GLY A 19 -8.87 4.76 3.44
CA GLY A 19 -10.28 5.15 3.38
C GLY A 19 -11.22 3.94 3.32
N THR A 20 -10.92 2.96 2.47
CA THR A 20 -11.69 1.72 2.32
C THR A 20 -11.74 0.94 3.64
N TRP A 21 -10.60 0.82 4.32
CA TRP A 21 -10.54 0.17 5.63
C TRP A 21 -11.37 0.90 6.68
N LEU A 22 -11.33 2.24 6.69
CA LEU A 22 -12.17 3.04 7.59
C LEU A 22 -13.66 2.84 7.31
N GLU A 23 -14.07 2.85 6.04
CA GLU A 23 -15.48 2.61 5.65
C GLU A 23 -15.98 1.24 6.08
N ALA A 24 -15.18 0.18 5.88
CA ALA A 24 -15.50 -1.18 6.31
C ALA A 24 -15.71 -1.28 7.82
N ARG A 25 -15.04 -0.42 8.61
CA ARG A 25 -15.19 -0.36 10.08
C ARG A 25 -16.31 0.57 10.56
N GLY A 26 -17.17 1.05 9.66
CA GLY A 26 -18.26 1.98 9.99
C GLY A 26 -17.79 3.44 10.07
N ARG A 27 -16.76 3.80 9.30
CA ARG A 27 -16.11 5.12 9.27
C ARG A 27 -15.47 5.49 10.62
N LEU A 28 -15.09 6.76 10.74
CA LEU A 28 -14.66 7.38 11.99
C LEU A 28 -15.87 7.63 12.89
N HIS A 29 -16.43 6.57 13.45
CA HIS A 29 -17.42 6.69 14.54
C HIS A 29 -16.79 7.23 15.83
N GLN A 30 -15.47 7.23 15.90
CA GLN A 30 -14.64 7.72 17.00
C GLN A 30 -13.43 8.50 16.46
N PRO A 31 -12.81 9.40 17.25
CA PRO A 31 -11.65 10.19 16.81
C PRO A 31 -10.48 9.29 16.37
N ILE A 32 -9.68 9.71 15.39
CA ILE A 32 -8.48 8.96 14.97
C ILE A 32 -7.53 8.69 16.17
N ALA A 33 -7.46 9.62 17.13
CA ALA A 33 -6.67 9.45 18.35
C ALA A 33 -7.13 8.30 19.26
N SER A 34 -8.33 7.75 19.05
CA SER A 34 -8.84 6.59 19.80
C SER A 34 -8.46 5.25 19.18
N LEU A 35 -7.80 5.25 18.02
CA LEU A 35 -7.35 4.02 17.37
C LEU A 35 -6.28 3.33 18.22
N THR A 36 -6.42 2.02 18.38
CA THR A 36 -5.40 1.20 19.04
C THR A 36 -4.18 1.02 18.13
N LEU A 37 -3.05 0.57 18.69
CA LEU A 37 -1.91 0.20 17.85
C LEU A 37 -2.28 -0.89 16.83
N GLY A 38 -3.08 -1.89 17.22
CA GLY A 38 -3.54 -2.94 16.31
C GLY A 38 -4.43 -2.42 15.17
N ASP A 39 -5.25 -1.40 15.43
CA ASP A 39 -6.01 -0.69 14.39
C ASP A 39 -5.06 -0.01 13.38
N LEU A 40 -4.02 0.66 13.87
CA LEU A 40 -3.03 1.33 13.03
C LEU A 40 -2.21 0.32 12.22
N GLU A 41 -1.83 -0.80 12.81
CA GLU A 41 -1.12 -1.89 12.14
C GLU A 41 -1.97 -2.51 11.03
N ALA A 42 -3.25 -2.81 11.29
CA ALA A 42 -4.16 -3.36 10.27
C ALA A 42 -4.34 -2.39 9.08
N MET A 43 -4.46 -1.09 9.37
CA MET A 43 -4.54 -0.05 8.35
C MET A 43 -3.24 0.05 7.53
N ALA A 44 -2.08 -0.03 8.19
CA ALA A 44 -0.77 -0.02 7.53
C ALA A 44 -0.56 -1.26 6.65
N VAL A 45 -0.97 -2.45 7.12
CA VAL A 45 -0.89 -3.70 6.35
C VAL A 45 -1.68 -3.60 5.05
N ASN A 46 -2.90 -3.03 5.07
CA ASN A 46 -3.67 -2.82 3.83
C ASN A 46 -2.97 -1.88 2.85
N ALA A 47 -2.47 -0.74 3.33
CA ALA A 47 -1.77 0.23 2.50
C ALA A 47 -0.47 -0.33 1.89
N ILE A 48 0.32 -1.06 2.70
CA ILE A 48 1.57 -1.70 2.25
C ILE A 48 1.27 -2.83 1.25
N SER A 49 0.25 -3.64 1.48
CA SER A 49 -0.14 -4.74 0.56
C SER A 49 -0.47 -4.18 -0.82
N ARG A 50 -1.21 -3.07 -0.89
CA ARG A 50 -1.48 -2.39 -2.18
C ARG A 50 -0.22 -1.87 -2.83
N TRP A 51 0.69 -1.28 -2.06
CA TRP A 51 1.99 -0.81 -2.58
C TRP A 51 2.82 -1.96 -3.17
N ILE A 52 2.87 -3.11 -2.48
CA ILE A 52 3.56 -4.33 -2.93
C ILE A 52 3.03 -4.77 -4.29
N VAL A 53 1.70 -4.86 -4.45
CA VAL A 53 1.08 -5.20 -5.74
C VAL A 53 1.49 -4.21 -6.83
N MET A 54 1.47 -2.91 -6.54
CA MET A 54 1.82 -1.88 -7.52
C MET A 54 3.31 -1.92 -7.91
N GLN A 55 4.23 -2.20 -6.97
CA GLN A 55 5.62 -2.44 -7.32
C GLN A 55 5.74 -3.69 -8.19
N SER A 56 5.10 -4.80 -7.81
CA SER A 56 5.12 -6.07 -8.57
C SER A 56 4.69 -5.88 -10.03
N GLU A 57 3.58 -5.16 -10.26
CA GLU A 57 3.11 -4.81 -11.61
C GLU A 57 4.10 -3.92 -12.37
N ARG A 58 4.82 -3.02 -11.67
CA ARG A 58 5.85 -2.18 -12.27
C ARG A 58 7.07 -3.01 -12.66
N LEU A 59 7.53 -3.92 -11.79
CA LEU A 59 8.63 -4.85 -12.05
C LEU A 59 8.33 -5.70 -13.29
N HIS A 60 7.13 -6.26 -13.35
CA HIS A 60 6.68 -7.10 -14.47
C HIS A 60 6.65 -6.35 -15.81
N ARG A 61 6.37 -5.04 -15.80
CA ARG A 61 6.34 -4.21 -17.02
C ARG A 61 7.72 -3.73 -17.50
N GLN A 62 8.75 -3.84 -16.67
CA GLN A 62 10.07 -3.25 -16.94
C GLN A 62 11.15 -4.29 -17.29
N ASP A 63 10.79 -5.55 -17.57
CA ASP A 63 11.73 -6.67 -17.71
C ASP A 63 12.78 -6.68 -16.58
N TRP A 64 12.29 -6.50 -15.35
CA TRP A 64 13.17 -6.42 -14.19
C TRP A 64 13.96 -7.73 -14.02
N PRO A 65 15.27 -7.66 -13.68
CA PRO A 65 16.08 -8.86 -13.50
C PRO A 65 15.44 -9.86 -12.53
N GLN A 66 15.28 -11.11 -12.96
CA GLN A 66 14.63 -12.16 -12.16
C GLN A 66 15.44 -12.55 -10.90
N ASP A 67 16.70 -12.16 -10.83
CA ASP A 67 17.63 -12.36 -9.72
C ASP A 67 17.63 -11.22 -8.69
N ASP A 68 16.74 -10.23 -8.83
CA ASP A 68 16.57 -9.18 -7.80
C ASP A 68 15.82 -9.72 -6.56
N PRO A 69 16.41 -9.64 -5.35
CA PRO A 69 15.76 -10.07 -4.10
C PRO A 69 14.38 -9.44 -3.85
N ILE A 70 14.16 -8.20 -4.29
CA ILE A 70 12.88 -7.51 -4.20
C ILE A 70 11.88 -8.10 -5.18
N ALA A 71 12.31 -8.47 -6.39
CA ALA A 71 11.43 -9.15 -7.35
C ALA A 71 10.98 -10.51 -6.83
N THR A 72 11.89 -11.31 -6.25
CA THR A 72 11.57 -12.60 -5.62
C THR A 72 10.59 -12.45 -4.45
N LEU A 73 10.81 -11.47 -3.57
CA LEU A 73 9.89 -11.23 -2.44
C LEU A 73 8.47 -10.87 -2.90
N LEU A 74 8.35 -10.16 -4.03
CA LEU A 74 7.09 -9.60 -4.51
C LEU A 74 6.34 -10.53 -5.48
N LEU A 75 7.06 -11.35 -6.26
CA LEU A 75 6.48 -12.22 -7.31
C LEU A 75 6.41 -13.70 -6.92
N GLY A 76 7.07 -14.12 -5.84
CA GLY A 76 7.19 -15.51 -5.41
C GLY A 76 8.36 -16.23 -6.07
#